data_AF-A0A929GXI8-F1
#
_entry.id   AF-A0A929GXI8-F1
#
_cell.length_a   1.000
_cell.length_b   1.000
_cell.length_c   1.000
_cell.angle_alpha   90.00
_cell.angle_beta   90.00
_cell.angle_gamma   90.00
#
_symmetry.space_group_name_H-M   'P 1'
#
loop_
_entity.id
_entity.type
_entity.pdbx_description
1 polymer ?
#
loop_
_entity_poly.entity_id
_entity_poly.type
_entity_poly.pdbx_seq_one_letter_code
_entity_poly.pdbx_strand_id
1 'polypeptide(L)'
;MDTDARTHRVSTSDDVEVSTYLGIAQALQGEEPIPQHTTPLSGREAIVILDFGSQYSMLIARRIRECRVYCEVLPYDTPWEKVEPLNPRGFILSGGPASVYSEGAPLAPTYVYEKHLPVLGICYGMQAIAHQLGGQVSPGENHEYGHAVLHLDAGDSPLFSGLPPSGPVWMSHGDVVSQLPPGFRALAYTENSPL
;
A
#
# COMPACT_ATOMS: atom_id res chain seq x y z
N MET A 1 -14.74 16.76 -70.14
CA MET A 1 -13.63 16.51 -69.21
C MET A 1 -14.25 16.33 -67.85
N ASP A 2 -14.39 15.07 -67.49
CA ASP A 2 -15.05 14.41 -66.35
C ASP A 2 -14.01 13.32 -65.96
N THR A 3 -13.71 12.90 -64.73
CA THR A 3 -14.35 13.00 -63.42
C THR A 3 -13.32 12.60 -62.34
N ASP A 4 -13.60 13.01 -61.10
CA ASP A 4 -13.16 12.57 -59.76
C ASP A 4 -12.43 11.20 -59.60
N ALA A 5 -11.36 11.16 -58.77
CA ALA A 5 -10.93 9.94 -58.07
C ALA A 5 -10.05 10.24 -56.83
N ARG A 6 -10.71 10.17 -55.68
CA ARG A 6 -10.22 10.18 -54.29
C ARG A 6 -8.96 9.35 -54.04
N THR A 7 -7.99 9.96 -53.36
CA THR A 7 -6.81 9.30 -52.79
C THR A 7 -7.25 8.46 -51.58
N HIS A 8 -7.48 7.17 -51.80
CA HIS A 8 -7.67 6.21 -50.71
C HIS A 8 -6.34 6.03 -49.95
N ARG A 9 -6.28 6.50 -48.71
CA ARG A 9 -5.33 5.95 -47.72
C ARG A 9 -5.74 4.50 -47.48
N VAL A 10 -4.92 3.56 -47.96
CA VAL A 10 -5.03 2.16 -47.56
C VAL A 10 -4.26 2.01 -46.24
N SER A 11 -5.00 1.75 -45.17
CA SER A 11 -4.45 1.30 -43.89
C SER A 11 -4.01 -0.14 -44.09
N THR A 12 -2.71 -0.42 -44.13
CA THR A 12 -2.22 -1.80 -44.06
C THR A 12 -2.35 -2.25 -42.62
N SER A 13 -3.29 -3.18 -42.41
CA SER A 13 -3.57 -3.85 -41.15
C SER A 13 -2.54 -4.97 -40.97
N ASP A 14 -1.32 -4.59 -40.60
CA ASP A 14 -0.16 -5.49 -40.54
C ASP A 14 -0.29 -6.60 -39.46
N ASP A 15 -1.25 -6.51 -38.54
CA ASP A 15 -1.43 -7.52 -37.48
C ASP A 15 -2.28 -8.74 -37.93
N VAL A 16 -3.13 -8.57 -38.94
CA VAL A 16 -4.04 -9.65 -39.39
C VAL A 16 -3.34 -10.60 -40.35
N GLU A 17 -2.44 -10.07 -41.19
CA GLU A 17 -1.66 -10.93 -42.10
C GLU A 17 -0.65 -11.79 -41.31
N VAL A 18 0.03 -11.23 -40.30
CA VAL A 18 1.02 -11.95 -39.49
C VAL A 18 0.38 -13.09 -38.68
N SER A 19 -0.80 -12.86 -38.08
CA SER A 19 -1.52 -13.90 -37.34
C SER A 19 -2.05 -15.02 -38.25
N THR A 20 -2.44 -14.68 -39.49
CA THR A 20 -2.89 -15.66 -40.48
C THR A 20 -1.72 -16.52 -40.98
N TYR A 21 -0.55 -15.92 -41.23
CA TYR A 21 0.66 -16.67 -41.63
C TYR A 21 1.16 -17.59 -40.50
N LEU A 22 1.15 -17.15 -39.25
CA LEU A 22 1.51 -17.97 -38.08
C LEU A 22 0.54 -19.14 -37.90
N GLY A 23 -0.76 -18.92 -38.09
CA GLY A 23 -1.78 -19.97 -37.98
C GLY A 23 -1.64 -21.06 -39.06
N ILE A 24 -1.31 -20.66 -40.29
CA ILE A 24 -1.07 -21.62 -41.39
C ILE A 24 0.21 -22.43 -41.16
N ALA A 25 1.28 -21.79 -40.66
CA ALA A 25 2.54 -22.47 -40.35
C ALA A 25 2.39 -23.51 -39.23
N GLN A 26 1.59 -23.21 -38.19
CA GLN A 26 1.31 -24.13 -37.08
C GLN A 26 0.44 -25.32 -37.51
N ALA A 27 -0.55 -25.11 -38.37
CA ALA A 27 -1.42 -26.18 -38.87
C ALA A 27 -0.67 -27.19 -39.77
N LEU A 28 0.39 -26.76 -40.45
CA LEU A 28 1.22 -27.62 -41.31
C LEU A 28 2.22 -28.49 -40.53
N GLN A 29 2.53 -28.15 -39.27
CA GLN A 29 3.49 -28.89 -38.44
C GLN A 29 2.85 -29.94 -37.52
N GLY A 30 1.53 -30.07 -37.50
CA GLY A 30 0.86 -31.11 -36.71
C GLY A 30 1.06 -31.00 -35.20
N GLU A 31 1.46 -29.82 -34.71
CA GLU A 31 1.61 -29.57 -33.27
C GLU A 31 0.24 -29.18 -32.70
N GLU A 32 -0.38 -30.11 -31.98
CA GLU A 32 -1.48 -29.75 -31.08
C GLU A 32 -1.02 -28.68 -30.09
N PRO A 33 -1.85 -27.68 -29.77
CA PRO A 33 -1.46 -26.64 -28.84
C PRO A 33 -1.14 -27.28 -27.48
N ILE A 34 0.11 -27.13 -27.07
CA ILE A 34 0.59 -27.54 -25.74
C ILE A 34 -0.40 -26.96 -24.72
N PRO A 35 -1.02 -27.78 -23.86
CA PRO A 35 -1.86 -27.26 -22.80
C PRO A 35 -1.05 -26.24 -22.01
N GLN A 36 -1.48 -24.98 -22.03
CA GLN A 36 -0.89 -23.96 -21.19
C GLN A 36 -1.16 -24.37 -19.75
N HIS A 37 -0.19 -25.05 -19.13
CA HIS A 37 -0.14 -25.18 -17.69
C HIS A 37 0.12 -23.78 -17.14
N THR A 38 -0.95 -23.03 -16.92
CA THR A 38 -0.94 -21.99 -15.90
C THR A 38 -0.84 -22.73 -14.57
N THR A 39 0.39 -22.98 -14.12
CA THR A 39 0.60 -23.27 -12.71
C THR A 39 -0.03 -22.08 -11.96
N PRO A 40 -1.07 -22.28 -11.14
CA PRO A 40 -1.52 -21.19 -10.28
C PRO A 40 -0.29 -20.75 -9.50
N LEU A 41 -0.01 -19.44 -9.47
CA LEU A 41 1.05 -18.89 -8.61
C LEU A 41 0.66 -19.24 -7.17
N SER A 42 1.12 -20.40 -6.72
CA SER A 42 0.83 -20.94 -5.41
C SER A 42 1.42 -19.99 -4.37
N GLY A 43 0.54 -19.36 -3.58
CA GLY A 43 0.81 -19.02 -2.19
C GLY A 43 1.90 -17.99 -1.91
N ARG A 44 2.16 -17.02 -2.81
CA ARG A 44 3.11 -15.97 -2.48
C ARG A 44 2.53 -15.05 -1.40
N GLU A 45 3.05 -15.17 -0.19
CA GLU A 45 2.75 -14.30 0.94
C GLU A 45 3.11 -12.82 0.63
N ALA A 46 2.26 -11.90 1.05
CA ALA A 46 2.44 -10.47 0.80
C ALA A 46 2.27 -9.62 2.06
N ILE A 47 2.97 -8.48 2.12
CA ILE A 47 2.55 -7.35 2.95
C ILE A 47 1.64 -6.45 2.10
N VAL A 48 0.48 -6.11 2.63
CA VAL A 48 -0.48 -5.24 1.95
C VAL A 48 -0.36 -3.84 2.51
N ILE A 49 -0.05 -2.87 1.66
CA ILE A 49 -0.01 -1.45 2.01
C ILE A 49 -1.34 -0.84 1.58
N LEU A 50 -2.12 -0.37 2.54
CA LEU A 50 -3.34 0.39 2.30
C LEU A 50 -3.00 1.88 2.24
N ASP A 51 -3.19 2.48 1.07
CA ASP A 51 -2.82 3.85 0.77
C ASP A 51 -3.97 4.83 1.05
N PHE A 52 -3.75 5.69 2.04
CA PHE A 52 -4.64 6.79 2.45
C PHE A 52 -4.31 8.11 1.71
N GLY A 53 -3.55 8.04 0.61
CA GLY A 53 -3.10 9.19 -0.18
C GLY A 53 -1.74 9.72 0.26
N SER A 54 -0.87 8.85 0.77
CA SER A 54 0.48 9.27 1.19
C SER A 54 1.36 9.57 -0.02
N GLN A 55 2.11 10.67 0.05
CA GLN A 55 3.23 10.90 -0.86
C GLN A 55 4.36 9.83 -0.74
N TYR A 56 4.35 9.03 0.34
CA TYR A 56 5.41 8.07 0.66
C TYR A 56 5.02 6.60 0.45
N SER A 57 3.81 6.27 -0.02
CA SER A 57 3.35 4.87 -0.19
C SER A 57 4.29 4.04 -1.07
N MET A 58 4.80 4.62 -2.16
CA MET A 58 5.77 3.96 -3.02
C MET A 58 7.16 3.82 -2.39
N LEU A 59 7.55 4.73 -1.49
CA LEU A 59 8.79 4.58 -0.72
C LEU A 59 8.67 3.45 0.29
N ILE A 60 7.53 3.33 0.97
CA ILE A 60 7.23 2.20 1.87
C ILE A 60 7.36 0.88 1.09
N ALA A 61 6.70 0.77 -0.06
CA ALA A 61 6.78 -0.42 -0.91
C ALA A 61 8.21 -0.75 -1.34
N ARG A 62 9.00 0.28 -1.70
CA ARG A 62 10.41 0.11 -2.03
C ARG A 62 11.21 -0.44 -0.84
N ARG A 63 11.03 0.10 0.37
CA ARG A 63 11.74 -0.38 1.57
C ARG A 63 11.41 -1.84 1.92
N ILE A 64 10.15 -2.25 1.78
CA ILE A 64 9.76 -3.65 1.99
C ILE A 64 10.43 -4.57 0.95
N ARG A 65 10.49 -4.16 -0.31
CA ARG A 65 11.15 -4.92 -1.38
C ARG A 65 12.67 -4.98 -1.22
N GLU A 66 13.30 -3.94 -0.66
CA GLU A 66 14.71 -3.95 -0.27
C GLU A 66 14.99 -5.01 0.82
N CYS A 67 14.01 -5.30 1.67
CA CYS A 67 14.03 -6.42 2.62
C CYS A 67 13.71 -7.79 1.97
N ARG A 68 13.60 -7.86 0.64
CA ARG A 68 13.25 -9.07 -0.15
C ARG A 68 11.87 -9.66 0.17
N VAL A 69 10.95 -8.83 0.67
CA VAL A 69 9.56 -9.20 0.94
C VAL A 69 8.67 -8.70 -0.19
N TYR A 70 7.71 -9.51 -0.61
CA TYR A 70 6.72 -9.12 -1.61
C TYR A 70 5.64 -8.24 -0.97
N CYS A 71 5.21 -7.21 -1.69
CA CYS A 71 4.18 -6.30 -1.23
C CYS A 71 3.38 -5.71 -2.39
N GLU A 72 2.12 -5.40 -2.08
CA GLU A 72 1.18 -4.71 -2.96
C GLU A 72 0.71 -3.41 -2.30
N VAL A 73 0.58 -2.36 -3.12
CA VAL A 73 0.01 -1.07 -2.71
C VAL A 73 -1.40 -0.99 -3.27
N LEU A 74 -2.38 -0.84 -2.40
CA LEU A 74 -3.80 -0.84 -2.73
C LEU A 74 -4.47 0.41 -2.14
N PRO A 75 -5.52 0.95 -2.78
CA PRO A 75 -6.37 1.97 -2.16
C PRO A 75 -6.89 1.53 -0.78
N TYR A 76 -7.01 2.46 0.17
CA TYR A 76 -7.44 2.13 1.54
C TYR A 76 -8.80 1.42 1.61
N ASP A 77 -9.71 1.69 0.69
CA ASP A 77 -11.07 1.15 0.61
C ASP A 77 -11.15 -0.18 -0.16
N THR A 78 -10.01 -0.79 -0.48
CA THR A 78 -9.98 -2.05 -1.23
C THR A 78 -10.70 -3.16 -0.47
N PRO A 79 -11.71 -3.81 -1.08
CA PRO A 79 -12.51 -4.83 -0.43
C PRO A 79 -11.73 -6.14 -0.25
N TRP A 80 -12.11 -6.93 0.75
CA TRP A 80 -11.38 -8.14 1.16
C TRP A 80 -11.19 -9.14 0.01
N GLU A 81 -12.16 -9.26 -0.89
CA GLU A 81 -12.13 -10.21 -2.01
C GLU A 81 -10.97 -9.94 -2.98
N LYS A 82 -10.46 -8.71 -3.03
CA LYS A 82 -9.26 -8.35 -3.81
C LYS A 82 -7.96 -8.54 -3.02
N VAL A 83 -8.05 -8.53 -1.70
CA VAL A 83 -6.89 -8.65 -0.78
C VAL A 83 -6.59 -10.11 -0.47
N GLU A 84 -7.61 -10.93 -0.25
CA GLU A 84 -7.51 -12.34 0.12
C GLU A 84 -6.62 -13.16 -0.84
N PRO A 85 -6.74 -13.02 -2.18
CA PRO A 85 -5.91 -13.77 -3.11
C PRO A 85 -4.40 -13.47 -2.99
N LEU A 86 -4.03 -12.33 -2.38
CA LEU A 86 -2.64 -11.93 -2.15
C LEU A 86 -1.99 -12.66 -0.96
N ASN A 87 -2.76 -13.47 -0.21
CA ASN A 87 -2.29 -14.20 0.97
C ASN A 87 -1.54 -13.27 1.97
N PRO A 88 -2.22 -12.25 2.54
CA PRO A 88 -1.58 -11.24 3.36
C PRO A 88 -1.01 -11.81 4.66
N ARG A 89 0.20 -11.37 5.03
CA ARG A 89 0.88 -11.69 6.30
C ARG A 89 0.93 -10.52 7.27
N GLY A 90 0.48 -9.36 6.84
CA GLY A 90 0.40 -8.16 7.63
C GLY A 90 -0.04 -6.97 6.78
N PHE A 91 -0.47 -5.92 7.45
CA PHE A 91 -0.93 -4.69 6.85
C PHE A 91 -0.03 -3.53 7.24
N ILE A 92 0.19 -2.62 6.30
CA ILE A 92 0.73 -1.29 6.58
C ILE A 92 -0.33 -0.26 6.17
N LEU A 93 -0.71 0.60 7.10
CA LEU A 93 -1.59 1.72 6.85
C LEU A 93 -0.71 2.96 6.62
N SER A 94 -0.73 3.50 5.40
CA SER A 94 0.13 4.62 5.04
C SER A 94 -0.25 5.91 5.79
N GLY A 95 0.58 6.94 5.63
CA GLY A 95 0.16 8.30 5.92
C GLY A 95 -0.91 8.80 4.95
N GLY A 96 -1.36 10.04 5.15
CA GLY A 96 -2.36 10.69 4.33
C GLY A 96 -2.47 12.16 4.73
N PRO A 97 -3.04 13.03 3.87
CA PRO A 97 -3.15 14.46 4.13
C PRO A 97 -4.37 14.82 5.00
N ALA A 98 -5.30 13.89 5.20
CA ALA A 98 -6.55 14.13 5.92
C ALA A 98 -6.35 14.18 7.44
N SER A 99 -7.30 14.81 8.15
CA SER A 99 -7.52 14.57 9.58
C SER A 99 -8.55 13.47 9.75
N VAL A 100 -8.42 12.62 10.78
CA VAL A 100 -9.34 11.50 11.03
C VAL A 100 -10.78 11.94 11.31
N TYR A 101 -10.98 13.20 11.74
CA TYR A 101 -12.31 13.76 12.01
C TYR A 101 -12.92 14.53 10.82
N SER A 102 -12.19 14.65 9.71
CA SER A 102 -12.73 15.30 8.51
C SER A 102 -13.92 14.51 7.94
N GLU A 103 -14.89 15.21 7.36
CA GLU A 103 -16.00 14.54 6.69
C GLU A 103 -15.48 13.67 5.53
N GLY A 104 -15.86 12.39 5.51
CA GLY A 104 -15.36 11.43 4.53
C GLY A 104 -13.87 11.05 4.70
N ALA A 105 -13.30 11.31 5.89
CA ALA A 105 -11.93 10.88 6.20
C ALA A 105 -11.75 9.38 5.96
N PRO A 106 -10.70 8.96 5.23
CA PRO A 106 -10.51 7.56 4.88
C PRO A 106 -10.16 6.71 6.11
N LEU A 107 -10.91 5.65 6.38
CA LEU A 107 -10.70 4.77 7.54
C LEU A 107 -10.24 3.38 7.10
N ALA A 108 -9.53 2.66 7.97
CA ALA A 108 -9.11 1.31 7.65
C ALA A 108 -10.34 0.37 7.56
N PRO A 109 -10.43 -0.50 6.54
CA PRO A 109 -11.47 -1.52 6.46
C PRO A 109 -11.47 -2.43 7.69
N THR A 110 -12.64 -2.92 8.11
CA THR A 110 -12.78 -3.73 9.34
C THR A 110 -11.93 -5.01 9.32
N TYR A 111 -11.72 -5.61 8.14
CA TYR A 111 -10.91 -6.83 7.99
C TYR A 111 -9.47 -6.64 8.49
N VAL A 112 -8.94 -5.41 8.51
CA VAL A 112 -7.59 -5.12 9.03
C VAL A 112 -7.48 -5.55 10.49
N TYR A 113 -8.56 -5.39 11.26
CA TYR A 113 -8.61 -5.72 12.68
C TYR A 113 -9.16 -7.14 12.93
N GLU A 114 -10.14 -7.58 12.15
CA GLU A 114 -10.83 -8.88 12.34
C GLU A 114 -9.96 -10.09 11.97
N LYS A 115 -8.98 -9.93 11.06
CA LYS A 115 -8.14 -11.04 10.59
C LYS A 115 -6.98 -11.37 11.54
N HIS A 116 -6.78 -10.57 12.59
CA HIS A 116 -5.73 -10.77 13.59
C HIS A 116 -4.31 -10.91 13.00
N LEU A 117 -4.06 -10.24 11.87
CA LEU A 117 -2.74 -10.11 11.27
C LEU A 117 -2.00 -8.91 11.87
N PRO A 118 -0.66 -8.89 11.88
CA PRO A 118 0.10 -7.71 12.30
C PRO A 118 -0.25 -6.47 11.47
N VAL A 119 -0.42 -5.33 12.14
CA VAL A 119 -0.74 -4.03 11.52
C VAL A 119 0.27 -2.98 11.96
N LEU A 120 0.84 -2.25 11.02
CA LEU A 120 1.69 -1.08 11.27
C LEU A 120 1.01 0.17 10.68
N GLY A 121 0.66 1.13 11.52
CA GLY A 121 0.19 2.44 11.08
C GLY A 121 1.32 3.45 11.00
N ILE A 122 1.35 4.26 9.93
CA ILE A 122 2.34 5.33 9.72
C ILE A 122 1.61 6.66 9.63
N CYS A 123 1.95 7.62 10.49
CA CYS A 123 1.31 8.94 10.55
C CYS A 123 -0.23 8.83 10.61
N TYR A 124 -0.92 9.22 9.54
CA TYR A 124 -2.38 9.09 9.43
C TYR A 124 -2.88 7.66 9.70
N GLY A 125 -2.18 6.62 9.21
CA GLY A 125 -2.55 5.24 9.48
C GLY A 125 -2.52 4.90 10.97
N MET A 126 -1.59 5.48 11.74
CA MET A 126 -1.55 5.34 13.20
C MET A 126 -2.71 6.07 13.86
N GLN A 127 -3.05 7.28 13.39
CA GLN A 127 -4.19 8.04 13.88
C GLN A 127 -5.52 7.32 13.59
N ALA A 128 -5.67 6.70 12.41
CA ALA A 128 -6.85 5.93 12.05
C ALA A 128 -7.02 4.72 12.97
N ILE A 129 -5.94 3.98 13.28
CA ILE A 129 -5.95 2.89 14.27
C ILE A 129 -6.39 3.44 15.63
N ALA A 130 -5.78 4.54 16.08
CA ALA A 130 -6.09 5.12 17.37
C ALA A 130 -7.58 5.51 17.47
N HIS A 131 -8.09 6.21 16.45
CA HIS A 131 -9.48 6.65 16.38
C HIS A 131 -10.47 5.47 16.35
N GLN A 132 -10.23 4.47 15.50
CA GLN A 132 -11.14 3.33 15.33
C GLN A 132 -11.17 2.37 16.52
N LEU A 133 -10.09 2.31 17.30
CA LEU A 133 -9.98 1.43 18.46
C LEU A 133 -10.29 2.12 19.80
N GLY A 134 -10.84 3.33 19.78
CA GLY A 134 -11.33 4.04 20.97
C GLY A 134 -10.28 4.90 21.69
N GLY A 135 -9.17 5.22 21.03
CA GLY A 135 -8.29 6.32 21.41
C GLY A 135 -8.84 7.68 20.97
N GLN A 136 -8.07 8.74 21.22
CA GLN A 136 -8.37 10.10 20.80
C GLN A 136 -7.22 10.70 20.01
N VAL A 137 -7.59 11.46 18.98
CA VAL A 137 -6.66 12.24 18.16
C VAL A 137 -7.02 13.71 18.37
N SER A 138 -6.04 14.59 18.36
CA SER A 138 -6.24 16.02 18.53
C SER A 138 -5.34 16.79 17.58
N PRO A 139 -5.74 18.00 17.14
CA PRO A 139 -4.82 18.88 16.43
C PRO A 139 -3.56 19.11 17.27
N GLY A 140 -2.39 18.93 16.69
CA GLY A 140 -1.13 19.26 17.34
C GLY A 140 -0.98 20.77 17.52
N GLU A 141 -0.39 21.20 18.64
CA GLU A 141 -0.17 22.63 18.92
C GLU A 141 0.78 23.29 17.89
N ASN A 142 1.73 22.50 17.39
CA ASN A 142 2.61 22.84 16.28
C ASN A 142 2.52 21.73 15.24
N HIS A 143 2.29 22.06 13.97
CA HIS A 143 2.41 21.06 12.93
C HIS A 143 3.88 20.60 12.84
N GLU A 144 4.16 19.35 13.21
CA GLU A 144 5.49 18.76 13.09
C GLU A 144 5.72 18.28 11.65
N TYR A 145 6.19 19.20 10.81
CA TYR A 145 6.73 18.88 9.50
C TYR A 145 8.25 19.03 9.53
N GLY A 146 8.96 17.90 9.50
CA GLY A 146 10.41 17.88 9.36
C GLY A 146 11.13 17.07 10.42
N HIS A 147 12.35 17.48 10.72
CA HIS A 147 13.24 16.74 11.61
C HIS A 147 12.79 16.88 13.08
N ALA A 148 12.68 15.73 13.75
CA ALA A 148 12.51 15.62 15.19
C ALA A 148 13.47 14.57 15.76
N VAL A 149 13.66 14.57 17.08
CA VAL A 149 14.40 13.53 17.78
C VAL A 149 13.40 12.56 18.40
N LEU A 150 13.43 11.31 17.95
CA LEU A 150 12.65 10.25 18.57
C LEU A 150 13.42 9.70 19.76
N HIS A 151 12.75 9.61 20.90
CA HIS A 151 13.23 8.92 22.10
C HIS A 151 12.48 7.62 22.26
N LEU A 152 13.19 6.50 22.43
CA LEU A 152 12.59 5.19 22.60
C LEU A 152 12.33 4.89 24.09
N ASP A 153 11.10 4.51 24.40
CA ASP A 153 10.66 3.94 25.68
C ASP A 153 10.02 2.57 25.43
N ALA A 154 10.67 1.79 24.57
CA ALA A 154 10.09 0.60 23.99
C ALA A 154 10.21 -0.64 24.89
N GLY A 155 11.07 -0.60 25.91
CA GLY A 155 11.51 -1.76 26.68
C GLY A 155 11.92 -2.90 25.75
N ASP A 156 11.28 -4.05 25.92
CA ASP A 156 11.59 -5.30 25.22
C ASP A 156 10.89 -5.42 23.85
N SER A 157 10.28 -4.33 23.34
CA SER A 157 9.50 -4.39 22.09
C SER A 157 10.39 -4.79 20.91
N PRO A 158 9.99 -5.81 20.11
CA PRO A 158 10.77 -6.24 18.95
C PRO A 158 10.79 -5.20 17.84
N LEU A 159 9.84 -4.23 17.83
CA LEU A 159 9.71 -3.23 16.76
C LEU A 159 10.96 -2.36 16.59
N PHE A 160 11.60 -1.99 17.69
CA PHE A 160 12.78 -1.11 17.70
C PHE A 160 14.07 -1.86 18.05
N SER A 161 14.06 -3.20 17.96
CA SER A 161 15.23 -4.01 18.28
C SER A 161 16.42 -3.65 17.39
N GLY A 162 17.58 -3.41 18.00
CA GLY A 162 18.81 -3.03 17.31
C GLY A 162 18.92 -1.56 16.91
N LEU A 163 17.95 -0.71 17.26
CA LEU A 163 18.03 0.74 17.06
C LEU A 163 18.63 1.45 18.29
N PRO A 164 19.28 2.61 18.10
CA PRO A 164 19.74 3.43 19.21
C PRO A 164 18.56 3.96 20.04
N PRO A 165 18.76 4.26 21.34
CA PRO A 165 17.69 4.73 22.24
C PRO A 165 17.13 6.10 21.84
N SER A 166 17.84 6.85 21.02
CA SER A 166 17.32 8.05 20.37
C SER A 166 17.92 8.23 18.98
N GLY A 167 17.21 8.91 18.10
CA GLY A 167 17.67 9.16 16.75
C GLY A 167 16.80 10.14 15.97
N PRO A 168 17.30 10.66 14.85
CA PRO A 168 16.54 11.58 14.01
C PRO A 168 15.42 10.84 13.28
N VAL A 169 14.23 11.42 13.27
CA VAL A 169 13.08 10.97 12.48
C VAL A 169 12.52 12.11 11.64
N TRP A 170 11.67 11.74 10.68
CA TRP A 170 10.96 12.70 9.84
C TRP A 170 9.47 12.66 10.17
N MET A 171 8.99 13.71 10.84
CA MET A 171 7.59 13.89 11.22
C MET A 171 6.84 14.58 10.09
N SER A 172 5.57 14.21 9.89
CA SER A 172 4.76 14.73 8.79
C SER A 172 3.26 14.68 9.09
N HIS A 173 2.85 15.14 10.28
CA HIS A 173 1.44 15.18 10.65
C HIS A 173 1.06 16.49 11.35
N GLY A 174 -0.18 16.92 11.12
CA GLY A 174 -0.80 18.04 11.84
C GLY A 174 -1.50 17.61 13.12
N ASP A 175 -2.03 16.38 13.15
CA ASP A 175 -2.73 15.82 14.31
C ASP A 175 -1.82 14.88 15.11
N VAL A 176 -2.07 14.76 16.41
CA VAL A 176 -1.36 13.87 17.33
C VAL A 176 -2.34 12.94 18.04
N VAL A 177 -1.90 11.74 18.41
CA VAL A 177 -2.69 10.86 19.28
C VAL A 177 -2.60 11.44 20.70
N SER A 178 -3.73 11.85 21.26
CA SER A 178 -3.83 12.43 22.60
C SER A 178 -4.28 11.43 23.66
N GLN A 179 -4.90 10.33 23.24
CA GLN A 179 -5.22 9.18 24.09
C GLN A 179 -5.01 7.89 23.32
N LEU A 180 -4.21 6.98 23.88
CA LEU A 180 -4.01 5.66 23.31
C LEU A 180 -5.27 4.79 23.43
N PRO A 181 -5.53 3.89 22.46
CA PRO A 181 -6.58 2.89 22.59
C PRO A 181 -6.35 1.95 23.79
N PRO A 182 -7.41 1.37 24.36
CA PRO A 182 -7.27 0.36 25.40
C PRO A 182 -6.36 -0.80 24.96
N GLY A 183 -5.40 -1.17 25.82
CA GLY A 183 -4.45 -2.25 25.56
C GLY A 183 -3.20 -1.84 24.77
N PHE A 184 -3.08 -0.59 24.35
CA PHE A 184 -1.87 -0.05 23.73
C PHE A 184 -0.95 0.60 24.76
N ARG A 185 0.34 0.69 24.42
CA ARG A 185 1.35 1.41 25.19
C ARG A 185 2.18 2.28 24.27
N ALA A 186 2.57 3.46 24.73
CA ALA A 186 3.56 4.28 24.04
C ALA A 186 4.90 3.53 24.05
N LEU A 187 5.62 3.57 22.93
CA LEU A 187 6.93 2.95 22.78
C LEU A 187 8.03 3.95 22.44
N ALA A 188 7.64 5.16 22.05
CA ALA A 188 8.53 6.24 21.69
C ALA A 188 7.80 7.58 21.79
N TYR A 189 8.55 8.67 21.88
CA TYR A 189 8.01 10.02 21.94
C TYR A 189 8.96 11.03 21.28
N THR A 190 8.40 12.18 20.89
CA THR A 190 9.15 13.40 20.54
C THR A 190 8.72 14.54 21.47
N GLU A 191 9.34 15.71 21.34
CA GLU A 191 8.98 16.88 22.14
C GLU A 191 7.56 17.39 21.88
N ASN A 192 7.02 17.27 20.65
CA ASN A 192 5.64 17.70 20.35
C ASN A 192 4.66 16.52 20.10
N SER A 193 5.10 15.27 20.19
CA SER A 193 4.25 14.07 20.16
C SER A 193 4.62 13.10 21.29
N PRO A 194 3.98 13.21 22.47
CA PRO A 194 4.37 12.44 23.65
C PRO A 194 3.88 10.98 23.66
N LEU A 195 3.04 10.58 22.69
CA LEU A 195 2.38 9.27 22.61
C LEU A 195 2.63 8.56 21.27
#